data_AF-A0A7G3BTF8-F1
#
_entry.id   AF-A0A7G3BTF8-F1
#
_cell.length_a   1.000
_cell.length_b   1.000
_cell.length_c   1.000
_cell.angle_alpha   90.00
_cell.angle_beta   90.00
_cell.angle_gamma   90.00
#
_symmetry.space_group_name_H-M   'P 1'
#
loop_
_entity.id
_entity.type
_entity.pdbx_description
1 polymer ?
#
loop_
_entity_poly.entity_id
_entity_poly.type
_entity_poly.pdbx_seq_one_letter_code
_entity_poly.pdbx_strand_id
1 'polypeptide(L)'
;MAWKQLKEQPPEWLDLPNLNEQKLRTIKDINADNKNAKKIIAWSHELSKQLKCPVDKNDPVLNQFIRQVQSKQYKEINIQTSLLEDGKLQPTIFHFTYGEIISQVFIKDIQECNATDVLFLRSVKLPSNTFYQLKSAIIIIFSVFMEHFIDDAFQSSFDMRHALALTLQEIENKPSLDQEAKNEIFLYLIVLVGLFEEYNDLPDQVTFQELLNELDIIKALAKIKEPKEREKFEKNNEPKTSTQHLIRDILGLFQEIINQAIDIGLLDKFKVSTIQGNQNISIATNHLLLNEKKLLSRLNGDERSQRANQGKTQITERIKLKIKEQLKAHSNEKYKSINEAAEKLRVLLTEKITQIIHDDQQSYQHNFRYGEDHYFELIKSIIKADAELKSQYIRKPLKNNK
;
A
#
# COMPACT_ATOMS: atom_id res chain seq x y z
N MET A 1 -26.51 -10.33 -12.63
CA MET A 1 -26.86 -8.99 -12.08
C MET A 1 -25.55 -8.28 -11.76
N ALA A 2 -25.27 -7.20 -12.50
CA ALA A 2 -24.02 -6.47 -12.41
C ALA A 2 -23.96 -5.67 -11.11
N TRP A 3 -22.91 -5.91 -10.32
CA TRP A 3 -22.53 -5.10 -9.19
C TRP A 3 -22.14 -3.71 -9.69
N LYS A 4 -23.11 -2.80 -9.76
CA LYS A 4 -22.84 -1.38 -9.92
C LYS A 4 -22.21 -0.89 -8.63
N GLN A 5 -20.88 -0.70 -8.70
CA GLN A 5 -20.08 0.29 -7.98
C GLN A 5 -20.82 0.98 -6.82
N LEU A 6 -20.60 0.48 -5.60
CA LEU A 6 -20.77 1.26 -4.38
C LEU A 6 -19.73 2.39 -4.40
N LYS A 7 -20.05 3.47 -5.11
CA LYS A 7 -19.44 4.78 -4.90
C LYS A 7 -20.25 5.47 -3.83
N GLU A 8 -19.84 5.34 -2.58
CA GLU A 8 -20.19 6.29 -1.51
C GLU A 8 -19.16 6.09 -0.40
N GLN A 9 -17.92 6.46 -0.71
CA GLN A 9 -16.98 6.86 0.33
C GLN A 9 -17.59 8.06 1.08
N PRO A 10 -17.31 8.24 2.38
CA PRO A 10 -17.58 9.52 3.03
C PRO A 10 -17.03 10.64 2.12
N PRO A 11 -17.72 11.79 1.99
CA PRO A 11 -17.19 12.90 1.21
C PRO A 11 -15.75 13.08 1.65
N GLU A 12 -14.83 12.97 0.69
CA GLU A 12 -13.41 13.20 0.89
C GLU A 12 -13.31 14.41 1.82
N TRP A 13 -12.79 14.17 3.02
CA TRP A 13 -12.39 15.14 4.04
C TRP A 13 -12.91 16.53 3.71
N LEU A 14 -14.07 16.91 4.28
CA LEU A 14 -14.62 18.26 4.13
C LEU A 14 -13.45 19.24 4.30
N ASP A 15 -13.01 19.84 3.18
CA ASP A 15 -11.96 20.86 3.17
C ASP A 15 -12.53 22.06 3.89
N LEU A 16 -12.29 22.09 5.18
CA LEU A 16 -12.74 23.14 6.06
C LEU A 16 -11.63 24.21 6.06
N PRO A 17 -11.99 25.49 5.95
CA PRO A 17 -11.00 26.54 5.87
C PRO A 17 -10.14 26.54 7.15
N ASN A 18 -8.80 26.48 6.99
CA ASN A 18 -7.85 26.62 8.10
C ASN A 18 -8.17 27.87 8.95
N LEU A 19 -8.55 27.66 10.21
CA LEU A 19 -8.81 28.74 11.16
C LEU A 19 -7.53 29.08 11.93
N ASN A 20 -7.14 30.35 11.91
CA ASN A 20 -6.02 30.85 12.71
C ASN A 20 -6.46 31.02 14.18
N GLU A 21 -5.83 30.28 15.09
CA GLU A 21 -6.15 30.22 16.53
C GLU A 21 -6.14 31.58 17.25
N GLN A 22 -5.40 32.56 16.73
CA GLN A 22 -5.28 33.89 17.35
C GLN A 22 -6.36 34.88 16.89
N LYS A 23 -7.21 34.49 15.94
CA LYS A 23 -8.20 35.41 15.35
C LYS A 23 -9.58 35.21 15.98
N LEU A 24 -10.13 36.29 16.53
CA LEU A 24 -11.54 36.35 16.94
C LEU A 24 -12.44 35.88 15.78
N ARG A 25 -13.26 34.84 16.03
CA ARG A 25 -14.13 34.22 15.03
C ARG A 25 -15.06 35.26 14.41
N THR A 26 -15.04 35.38 13.09
CA THR A 26 -15.90 36.34 12.39
C THR A 26 -17.30 35.73 12.16
N ILE A 27 -18.29 36.59 11.92
CA ILE A 27 -19.65 36.17 11.53
C ILE A 27 -19.62 35.29 10.27
N LYS A 28 -18.63 35.49 9.38
CA LYS A 28 -18.46 34.71 8.16
C LYS A 28 -18.03 33.26 8.47
N ASP A 29 -17.12 33.08 9.41
CA ASP A 29 -16.64 31.77 9.85
C ASP A 29 -17.78 30.98 10.51
N ILE A 30 -18.55 31.67 11.37
CA ILE A 30 -19.74 31.12 12.03
C ILE A 30 -20.81 30.68 11.01
N ASN A 31 -21.01 31.47 9.94
CA ASN A 31 -21.97 31.13 8.90
C ASN A 31 -21.49 29.95 8.02
N ALA A 32 -20.18 29.80 7.82
CA ALA A 32 -19.61 28.65 7.13
C ALA A 32 -19.82 27.36 7.93
N ASP A 33 -19.53 27.38 9.23
CA ASP A 33 -19.71 26.24 10.13
C ASP A 33 -21.19 25.83 10.24
N ASN A 34 -22.10 26.80 10.39
CA ASN A 34 -23.55 26.53 10.37
C ASN A 34 -24.01 25.91 9.04
N LYS A 35 -23.43 26.33 7.91
CA LYS A 35 -23.73 25.76 6.60
C LYS A 35 -23.20 24.32 6.51
N ASN A 36 -22.03 24.04 7.08
CA ASN A 36 -21.43 22.70 7.08
C ASN A 36 -22.16 21.75 8.04
N ALA A 37 -22.52 22.19 9.24
CA ALA A 37 -23.38 21.44 10.15
C ALA A 37 -24.73 21.08 9.52
N LYS A 38 -25.38 22.03 8.82
CA LYS A 38 -26.61 21.76 8.05
C LYS A 38 -26.40 20.72 6.94
N LYS A 39 -25.25 20.74 6.25
CA LYS A 39 -24.91 19.73 5.24
C LYS A 39 -24.70 18.35 5.87
N ILE A 40 -24.04 18.28 7.03
CA ILE A 40 -23.81 17.02 7.77
C ILE A 40 -25.14 16.43 8.26
N ILE A 41 -26.03 17.27 8.80
CA ILE A 41 -27.38 16.86 9.19
C ILE A 41 -28.17 16.37 7.98
N ALA A 42 -28.14 17.11 6.87
CA ALA A 42 -28.81 16.70 5.63
C ALA A 42 -28.25 15.38 5.07
N TRP A 43 -26.93 15.19 5.15
CA TRP A 43 -26.26 13.97 4.73
C TRP A 43 -26.64 12.78 5.63
N SER A 44 -26.66 12.95 6.95
CA SER A 44 -27.12 11.94 7.91
C SER A 44 -28.58 11.53 7.63
N HIS A 45 -29.46 12.48 7.33
CA HIS A 45 -30.84 12.20 6.93
C HIS A 45 -30.93 11.45 5.59
N GLU A 46 -30.08 11.78 4.62
CA GLU A 46 -30.08 11.12 3.32
C GLU A 46 -29.53 9.69 3.42
N LEU A 47 -28.45 9.48 4.18
CA LEU A 47 -27.91 8.17 4.50
C LEU A 47 -28.97 7.29 5.18
N SER A 48 -29.70 7.84 6.15
CA SER A 48 -30.73 7.11 6.88
C SER A 48 -31.90 6.68 5.99
N LYS A 49 -32.30 7.53 5.03
CA LYS A 49 -33.33 7.16 4.03
C LYS A 49 -32.86 6.03 3.12
N GLN A 50 -31.61 6.10 2.65
CA GLN A 50 -31.02 5.08 1.79
C GLN A 50 -30.86 3.74 2.52
N LEU A 51 -30.51 3.77 3.81
CA LEU A 51 -30.37 2.60 4.68
C LEU A 51 -31.70 2.09 5.28
N LYS A 52 -32.84 2.72 4.94
CA LYS A 52 -34.19 2.41 5.48
C LYS A 52 -34.28 2.42 7.02
N CYS A 53 -33.47 3.22 7.68
CA CYS A 53 -33.64 3.51 9.11
C CYS A 53 -34.44 4.83 9.25
N PRO A 54 -35.52 4.88 10.05
CA PRO A 54 -36.20 6.15 10.30
C PRO A 54 -35.34 7.04 11.21
N VAL A 55 -34.98 8.24 10.76
CA VAL A 55 -34.43 9.26 11.67
C VAL A 55 -35.58 9.81 12.50
N ASP A 56 -35.51 9.63 13.81
CA ASP A 56 -36.44 10.33 14.71
C ASP A 56 -36.08 11.83 14.72
N LYS A 57 -37.01 12.68 14.28
CA LYS A 57 -36.83 14.14 14.32
C LYS A 57 -36.79 14.68 15.76
N ASN A 58 -37.23 13.88 16.74
CA ASN A 58 -37.13 14.16 18.15
C ASN A 58 -35.89 13.52 18.79
N ASP A 59 -34.96 12.98 18.00
CA ASP A 59 -33.74 12.37 18.51
C ASP A 59 -33.01 13.38 19.41
N PRO A 60 -32.87 13.07 20.72
CA PRO A 60 -32.27 13.98 21.69
C PRO A 60 -30.80 14.26 21.36
N VAL A 61 -30.09 13.35 20.70
CA VAL A 61 -28.68 13.51 20.28
C VAL A 61 -28.58 14.49 19.12
N LEU A 62 -29.44 14.37 18.10
CA LEU A 62 -29.49 15.31 16.98
C LEU A 62 -29.92 16.71 17.43
N ASN A 63 -30.90 16.80 18.33
CA ASN A 63 -31.37 18.05 18.88
C ASN A 63 -30.36 18.69 19.84
N GLN A 64 -29.62 17.87 20.61
CA GLN A 64 -28.50 18.32 21.43
C GLN A 64 -27.36 18.85 20.55
N PHE A 65 -27.02 18.16 19.46
CA PHE A 65 -26.04 18.62 18.47
C PHE A 65 -26.43 19.97 17.86
N ILE A 66 -27.67 20.12 17.40
CA ILE A 66 -28.19 21.39 16.85
C ILE A 66 -28.17 22.51 17.91
N ARG A 67 -28.58 22.23 19.15
CA ARG A 67 -28.54 23.21 20.25
C ARG A 67 -27.11 23.60 20.64
N GLN A 68 -26.17 22.66 20.62
CA GLN A 68 -24.75 22.89 20.93
C GLN A 68 -24.04 23.70 19.84
N VAL A 69 -24.35 23.46 18.56
CA VAL A 69 -23.88 24.30 17.44
C VAL A 69 -24.44 25.72 17.54
N GLN A 70 -25.71 25.86 17.92
CA GLN A 70 -26.40 27.16 18.03
C GLN A 70 -25.99 27.98 19.25
N SER A 71 -25.49 27.35 20.33
CA SER A 71 -25.16 28.04 21.58
C SER A 71 -23.83 28.81 21.58
N LYS A 72 -23.04 28.74 20.48
CA LYS A 72 -21.80 29.50 20.26
C LYS A 72 -20.69 29.29 21.30
N GLN A 73 -20.80 28.29 22.19
CA GLN A 73 -19.99 28.21 23.41
C GLN A 73 -18.83 27.21 23.40
N TYR A 74 -18.57 26.44 22.32
CA TYR A 74 -17.60 25.34 22.41
C TYR A 74 -16.50 25.33 21.36
N LYS A 75 -15.33 24.85 21.82
CA LYS A 75 -14.14 24.46 21.07
C LYS A 75 -14.29 23.08 20.40
N GLU A 76 -15.26 22.27 20.81
CA GLU A 76 -15.42 20.85 20.43
C GLU A 76 -16.90 20.39 20.48
N ILE A 77 -17.34 19.53 19.55
CA ILE A 77 -18.65 18.86 19.57
C ILE A 77 -18.48 17.36 19.25
N ASN A 78 -19.05 16.49 20.09
CA ASN A 78 -18.94 15.04 19.95
C ASN A 78 -20.15 14.47 19.17
N ILE A 79 -19.89 13.76 18.08
CA ILE A 79 -20.90 13.07 17.27
C ILE A 79 -20.59 11.58 17.34
N GLN A 80 -21.51 10.79 17.89
CA GLN A 80 -21.43 9.34 17.83
C GLN A 80 -22.12 8.86 16.55
N THR A 81 -21.36 8.25 15.64
CA THR A 81 -21.92 7.55 14.47
C THR A 81 -21.81 6.06 14.72
N SER A 82 -22.71 5.27 14.11
CA SER A 82 -22.61 3.82 14.14
C SER A 82 -22.24 3.33 12.74
N LEU A 83 -21.08 2.69 12.60
CA LEU A 83 -20.66 2.05 11.36
C LEU A 83 -21.27 0.65 11.33
N LEU A 84 -21.84 0.26 10.19
CA LEU A 84 -22.43 -1.06 10.00
C LEU A 84 -21.37 -1.99 9.39
N GLU A 85 -20.92 -2.97 10.17
CA GLU A 85 -19.95 -3.98 9.72
C GLU A 85 -20.45 -5.36 10.17
N ASP A 86 -20.53 -6.32 9.24
CA ASP A 86 -21.11 -7.65 9.44
C ASP A 86 -22.50 -7.66 10.13
N GLY A 87 -23.30 -6.63 9.86
CA GLY A 87 -24.65 -6.47 10.42
C GLY A 87 -24.68 -5.97 11.86
N LYS A 88 -23.54 -5.59 12.47
CA LYS A 88 -23.47 -4.98 13.81
C LYS A 88 -23.15 -3.49 13.71
N LEU A 89 -23.79 -2.70 14.57
CA LEU A 89 -23.52 -1.26 14.71
C LEU A 89 -22.35 -1.06 15.67
N GLN A 90 -21.27 -0.47 15.15
CA GLN A 90 -20.06 -0.15 15.91
C GLN A 90 -19.99 1.36 16.16
N PRO A 91 -19.99 1.84 17.41
CA PRO A 91 -19.97 3.26 17.69
C PRO A 91 -18.59 3.87 17.44
N THR A 92 -18.53 4.99 16.72
CA THR A 92 -17.33 5.81 16.52
C THR A 92 -17.66 7.25 16.88
N ILE A 93 -16.79 7.90 17.66
CA ILE A 93 -16.97 9.30 18.06
C ILE A 93 -16.14 10.19 17.14
N PHE A 94 -16.74 11.26 16.66
CA PHE A 94 -16.08 12.33 15.92
C PHE A 94 -16.17 13.62 16.71
N HIS A 95 -15.09 14.39 16.69
CA HIS A 95 -14.93 15.66 17.36
C HIS A 95 -14.90 16.78 16.32
N PHE A 96 -15.74 17.79 16.51
CA PHE A 96 -15.68 19.01 15.70
C PHE A 96 -14.84 20.07 16.40
N THR A 97 -13.54 20.12 16.11
CA THR A 97 -12.59 21.03 16.75
C THR A 97 -12.11 22.09 15.77
N TYR A 98 -12.29 23.37 16.10
CA TYR A 98 -11.77 24.50 15.32
C TYR A 98 -12.04 24.44 13.81
N GLY A 99 -13.23 24.01 13.43
CA GLY A 99 -13.61 23.91 12.03
C GLY A 99 -13.20 22.61 11.37
N GLU A 100 -12.53 21.67 12.04
CA GLU A 100 -12.20 20.35 11.49
C GLU A 100 -13.05 19.24 12.13
N ILE A 101 -13.27 18.15 11.38
CA ILE A 101 -13.90 16.92 11.90
C ILE A 101 -12.79 15.88 12.09
N ILE A 102 -12.52 15.49 13.33
CA ILE A 102 -11.46 14.55 13.68
C ILE A 102 -12.09 13.34 14.36
N SER A 103 -11.76 12.13 13.90
CA SER A 103 -12.18 10.90 14.59
C SER A 103 -11.47 10.78 15.94
N GLN A 104 -12.18 10.33 16.97
CA GLN A 104 -11.64 10.16 18.33
C GLN A 104 -10.36 9.31 18.36
N VAL A 105 -10.21 8.36 17.43
CA VAL A 105 -8.99 7.54 17.29
C VAL A 105 -7.71 8.37 17.13
N PHE A 106 -7.81 9.57 16.56
CA PHE A 106 -6.65 10.45 16.37
C PHE A 106 -6.37 11.34 17.57
N ILE A 107 -7.32 11.43 18.51
CA ILE A 107 -7.18 12.18 19.78
C ILE A 107 -6.70 11.24 20.88
N LYS A 108 -7.20 10.01 20.93
CA LYS A 108 -6.76 8.97 21.88
C LYS A 108 -5.27 8.69 21.76
N ASP A 109 -4.65 8.32 22.87
CA ASP A 109 -3.34 7.68 22.81
C ASP A 109 -3.44 6.33 22.09
N ILE A 110 -2.35 5.89 21.46
CA ILE A 110 -2.32 4.60 20.72
C ILE A 110 -2.76 3.45 21.63
N GLN A 111 -2.35 3.49 22.90
CA GLN A 111 -2.65 2.47 23.90
C GLN A 111 -4.14 2.40 24.27
N GLU A 112 -4.89 3.49 24.10
CA GLU A 112 -6.32 3.59 24.42
C GLU A 112 -7.22 3.20 23.25
N CYS A 113 -6.63 2.97 22.07
CA CYS A 113 -7.37 2.51 20.90
C CYS A 113 -7.88 1.09 21.13
N ASN A 114 -8.99 0.71 20.49
CA ASN A 114 -9.58 -0.63 20.61
C ASN A 114 -9.85 -1.26 19.23
N ALA A 115 -10.45 -2.45 19.22
CA ALA A 115 -10.77 -3.16 17.98
C ALA A 115 -11.68 -2.34 17.03
N THR A 116 -12.65 -1.58 17.55
CA THR A 116 -13.52 -0.71 16.75
C THR A 116 -12.73 0.42 16.08
N ASP A 117 -11.78 1.03 16.80
CA ASP A 117 -10.89 2.05 16.24
C ASP A 117 -10.03 1.48 15.11
N VAL A 118 -9.49 0.26 15.28
CA VAL A 118 -8.72 -0.46 14.26
C VAL A 118 -9.55 -0.71 13.01
N LEU A 119 -10.77 -1.24 13.17
CA LEU A 119 -11.69 -1.51 12.06
C LEU A 119 -11.98 -0.24 11.26
N PHE A 120 -12.24 0.87 11.96
CA PHE A 120 -12.40 2.19 11.32
C PHE A 120 -11.16 2.56 10.47
N LEU A 121 -9.95 2.45 11.04
CA LEU A 121 -8.71 2.82 10.34
C LEU A 121 -8.40 1.94 9.12
N ARG A 122 -8.76 0.65 9.15
CA ARG A 122 -8.55 -0.27 8.01
C ARG A 122 -9.50 0.02 6.83
N SER A 123 -10.67 0.59 7.12
CA SER A 123 -11.77 0.76 6.18
C SER A 123 -11.86 2.17 5.57
N VAL A 124 -11.40 3.20 6.27
CA VAL A 124 -11.56 4.60 5.85
C VAL A 124 -10.37 5.11 5.01
N LYS A 125 -10.67 5.99 4.04
CA LYS A 125 -9.65 6.76 3.31
C LYS A 125 -9.08 7.84 4.24
N LEU A 126 -7.82 7.66 4.62
CA LEU A 126 -7.09 8.57 5.51
C LEU A 126 -6.53 9.78 4.76
N PRO A 127 -6.28 10.92 5.44
CA PRO A 127 -5.76 12.12 4.80
C PRO A 127 -4.27 11.91 4.53
N SER A 128 -3.73 12.60 3.53
CA SER A 128 -2.30 12.52 3.19
C SER A 128 -1.41 13.34 4.15
N ASN A 129 -1.81 13.50 5.41
CA ASN A 129 -0.98 14.15 6.42
C ASN A 129 -0.17 13.08 7.18
N THR A 130 1.09 13.40 7.47
CA THR A 130 2.09 12.49 8.04
C THR A 130 1.65 11.91 9.38
N PHE A 131 1.16 12.75 10.30
CA PHE A 131 0.68 12.33 11.60
C PHE A 131 -0.42 11.27 11.46
N TYR A 132 -1.46 11.54 10.67
CA TYR A 132 -2.57 10.59 10.50
C TYR A 132 -2.09 9.27 9.86
N GLN A 133 -1.21 9.32 8.86
CA GLN A 133 -0.68 8.13 8.20
C GLN A 133 0.23 7.31 9.12
N LEU A 134 1.06 7.94 9.95
CA LEU A 134 1.92 7.22 10.90
C LEU A 134 1.12 6.63 12.06
N LYS A 135 0.28 7.43 12.72
CA LYS A 135 -0.53 6.98 13.86
C LYS A 135 -1.40 5.79 13.49
N SER A 136 -2.12 5.91 12.37
CA SER A 136 -2.96 4.81 11.87
C SER A 136 -2.17 3.58 11.50
N ALA A 137 -1.00 3.74 10.87
CA ALA A 137 -0.14 2.61 10.52
C ALA A 137 0.30 1.85 11.78
N ILE A 138 0.75 2.56 12.82
CA ILE A 138 1.16 1.97 14.09
C ILE A 138 0.01 1.18 14.70
N ILE A 139 -1.16 1.82 14.86
CA ILE A 139 -2.37 1.18 15.43
C ILE A 139 -2.74 -0.08 14.63
N ILE A 140 -2.74 -0.02 13.30
CA ILE A 140 -3.08 -1.17 12.46
C ILE A 140 -2.06 -2.30 12.62
N ILE A 141 -0.75 -2.04 12.58
CA ILE A 141 0.25 -3.11 12.72
C ILE A 141 0.24 -3.71 14.14
N PHE A 142 0.06 -2.89 15.17
CA PHE A 142 -0.18 -3.37 16.54
C PHE A 142 -1.34 -4.36 16.59
N SER A 143 -2.48 -3.97 16.03
CA SER A 143 -3.67 -4.83 16.02
C SER A 143 -3.44 -6.14 15.28
N VAL A 144 -2.74 -6.10 14.13
CA VAL A 144 -2.42 -7.31 13.37
C VAL A 144 -1.57 -8.27 14.19
N PHE A 145 -0.57 -7.73 14.91
CA PHE A 145 0.28 -8.53 15.79
C PHE A 145 -0.54 -9.16 16.92
N MET A 146 -1.35 -8.37 17.64
CA MET A 146 -2.17 -8.86 18.75
C MET A 146 -3.22 -9.90 18.30
N GLU A 147 -3.94 -9.64 17.20
CA GLU A 147 -4.92 -10.58 16.61
C GLU A 147 -4.31 -11.97 16.37
N HIS A 148 -3.02 -12.05 16.03
CA HIS A 148 -2.38 -13.34 15.81
C HIS A 148 -2.31 -14.22 17.08
N PHE A 149 -2.17 -13.61 18.25
CA PHE A 149 -2.01 -14.35 19.52
C PHE A 149 -3.31 -14.51 20.28
N ILE A 150 -4.17 -13.48 20.27
CA ILE A 150 -5.34 -13.39 21.15
C ILE A 150 -6.67 -13.23 20.40
N ASP A 151 -6.69 -13.30 19.06
CA ASP A 151 -7.84 -13.25 18.13
C ASP A 151 -9.21 -12.85 18.74
N ASP A 152 -9.99 -13.82 19.22
CA ASP A 152 -11.33 -13.62 19.79
C ASP A 152 -11.36 -12.71 21.04
N ALA A 153 -10.31 -12.77 21.86
CA ALA A 153 -10.19 -11.91 23.04
C ALA A 153 -9.96 -10.46 22.63
N PHE A 154 -9.19 -10.17 21.57
CA PHE A 154 -9.00 -8.79 21.10
C PHE A 154 -10.31 -8.16 20.62
N GLN A 155 -11.16 -8.95 19.94
CA GLN A 155 -12.47 -8.48 19.47
C GLN A 155 -13.48 -8.21 20.60
N SER A 156 -13.20 -8.66 21.83
CA SER A 156 -14.11 -8.57 22.98
C SER A 156 -14.09 -7.23 23.74
N SER A 157 -13.54 -6.17 23.15
CA SER A 157 -13.51 -4.77 23.65
C SER A 157 -12.35 -4.40 24.57
N PHE A 158 -11.21 -5.09 24.51
CA PHE A 158 -9.99 -4.58 25.15
C PHE A 158 -9.43 -3.36 24.40
N ASP A 159 -8.88 -2.41 25.14
CA ASP A 159 -7.96 -1.44 24.56
C ASP A 159 -6.62 -2.11 24.22
N MET A 160 -5.78 -1.42 23.45
CA MET A 160 -4.47 -1.95 23.04
C MET A 160 -3.57 -2.25 24.23
N ARG A 161 -3.64 -1.48 25.32
CA ARG A 161 -2.85 -1.73 26.54
C ARG A 161 -3.13 -3.10 27.13
N HIS A 162 -4.41 -3.44 27.33
CA HIS A 162 -4.81 -4.74 27.88
C HIS A 162 -4.51 -5.87 26.90
N ALA A 163 -4.76 -5.65 25.61
CA ALA A 163 -4.46 -6.60 24.56
C ALA A 163 -2.96 -6.93 24.47
N LEU A 164 -2.08 -5.94 24.65
CA LEU A 164 -0.63 -6.13 24.70
C LEU A 164 -0.21 -6.99 25.89
N ALA A 165 -0.78 -6.76 27.08
CA ALA A 165 -0.48 -7.56 28.26
C ALA A 165 -0.85 -9.04 28.05
N LEU A 166 -2.02 -9.32 27.48
CA LEU A 166 -2.44 -10.67 27.13
C LEU A 166 -1.57 -11.28 26.03
N THR A 167 -1.19 -10.50 25.03
CA THR A 167 -0.30 -10.95 23.95
C THR A 167 1.05 -11.39 24.50
N LEU A 168 1.64 -10.63 25.42
CA LEU A 168 2.90 -10.99 26.07
C LEU A 168 2.77 -12.31 26.86
N GLN A 169 1.68 -12.46 27.62
CA GLN A 169 1.39 -13.71 28.34
C GLN A 169 1.27 -14.91 27.39
N GLU A 170 0.57 -14.76 26.26
CA GLU A 170 0.43 -15.83 25.26
C GLU A 170 1.78 -16.19 24.61
N ILE A 171 2.61 -15.18 24.31
CA ILE A 171 3.97 -15.37 23.79
C ILE A 171 4.82 -16.17 24.79
N GLU A 172 4.78 -15.83 26.08
CA GLU A 172 5.54 -16.51 27.12
C GLU A 172 5.03 -17.94 27.40
N ASN A 173 3.71 -18.13 27.36
CA ASN A 173 3.07 -19.42 27.65
C ASN A 173 3.22 -20.44 26.52
N LYS A 174 3.46 -20.00 25.28
CA LYS A 174 3.54 -20.86 24.08
C LYS A 174 4.87 -20.65 23.34
N PRO A 175 6.00 -21.13 23.89
CA PRO A 175 7.30 -21.01 23.24
C PRO A 175 7.30 -21.66 21.86
N SER A 176 7.82 -20.94 20.87
CA SER A 176 7.86 -21.37 19.47
C SER A 176 9.26 -21.23 18.87
N LEU A 177 9.50 -21.83 17.70
CA LEU A 177 10.77 -21.69 16.99
C LEU A 177 11.09 -20.23 16.64
N ASP A 178 10.05 -19.40 16.48
CA ASP A 178 10.16 -17.97 16.14
C ASP A 178 10.08 -17.06 17.38
N GLN A 179 10.34 -17.59 18.59
CA GLN A 179 10.15 -16.84 19.84
C GLN A 179 10.95 -15.54 19.90
N GLU A 180 12.21 -15.58 19.47
CA GLU A 180 13.10 -14.43 19.49
C GLU A 180 12.56 -13.30 18.61
N ALA A 181 12.17 -13.61 17.37
CA ALA A 181 11.54 -12.67 16.46
C ALA A 181 10.21 -12.11 17.01
N LYS A 182 9.39 -12.94 17.66
CA LYS A 182 8.14 -12.48 18.30
C LYS A 182 8.41 -11.49 19.44
N ASN A 183 9.41 -11.76 20.28
CA ASN A 183 9.83 -10.88 21.36
C ASN A 183 10.41 -9.57 20.81
N GLU A 184 11.25 -9.64 19.76
CA GLU A 184 11.79 -8.45 19.10
C GLU A 184 10.69 -7.57 18.51
N ILE A 185 9.76 -8.15 17.75
CA ILE A 185 8.62 -7.40 17.19
C ILE A 185 7.85 -6.71 18.32
N PHE A 186 7.56 -7.42 19.42
CA PHE A 186 6.85 -6.84 20.56
C PHE A 186 7.60 -5.64 21.17
N LEU A 187 8.91 -5.77 21.39
CA LEU A 187 9.74 -4.68 21.91
C LEU A 187 9.81 -3.50 20.94
N TYR A 188 10.00 -3.77 19.64
CA TYR A 188 10.06 -2.74 18.61
C TYR A 188 8.74 -1.98 18.48
N LEU A 189 7.60 -2.65 18.62
CA LEU A 189 6.30 -2.00 18.67
C LEU A 189 6.22 -0.98 19.83
N ILE A 190 6.70 -1.35 21.03
CA ILE A 190 6.73 -0.41 22.18
C ILE A 190 7.63 0.79 21.89
N VAL A 191 8.85 0.56 21.38
CA VAL A 191 9.79 1.63 21.03
C VAL A 191 9.19 2.58 19.98
N LEU A 192 8.48 2.02 19.00
CA LEU A 192 7.83 2.77 17.93
C LEU A 192 6.78 3.76 18.46
N VAL A 193 6.04 3.39 19.52
CA VAL A 193 5.08 4.29 20.18
C VAL A 193 5.81 5.47 20.81
N GLY A 194 6.91 5.21 21.54
CA GLY A 194 7.70 6.28 22.17
C GLY A 194 8.32 7.24 21.14
N LEU A 195 8.85 6.72 20.03
CA LEU A 195 9.37 7.56 18.94
C LEU A 195 8.26 8.39 18.28
N PHE A 196 7.06 7.83 18.15
CA PHE A 196 5.92 8.56 17.60
C PHE A 196 5.43 9.67 18.55
N GLU A 197 5.41 9.43 19.85
CA GLU A 197 5.10 10.44 20.87
C GLU A 197 6.12 11.58 20.82
N GLU A 198 7.42 11.27 20.76
CA GLU A 198 8.48 12.27 20.58
C GLU A 198 8.27 13.08 19.30
N TYR A 199 7.88 12.44 18.19
CA TYR A 199 7.59 13.13 16.94
C TYR A 199 6.39 14.07 17.06
N ASN A 200 5.36 13.66 17.79
CA ASN A 200 4.16 14.45 18.00
C ASN A 200 4.41 15.71 18.84
N ASP A 201 5.42 15.68 19.71
CA ASP A 201 5.84 16.81 20.54
C ASP A 201 6.74 17.82 19.80
N LEU A 202 7.23 17.48 18.59
CA LEU A 202 8.05 18.38 17.80
C LEU A 202 7.20 19.50 17.16
N PRO A 203 7.70 20.76 17.16
CA PRO A 203 6.98 21.89 16.58
C PRO A 203 6.93 21.83 15.04
N ASP A 204 7.90 21.18 14.41
CA ASP A 204 8.02 21.06 12.97
C ASP A 204 7.49 19.71 12.49
N GLN A 205 6.54 19.72 11.55
CA GLN A 205 6.04 18.52 10.91
C GLN A 205 6.62 18.35 9.50
N VAL A 206 7.01 17.13 9.15
CA VAL A 206 7.36 16.79 7.76
C VAL A 206 6.10 16.60 6.92
N THR A 207 6.17 16.99 5.66
CA THR A 207 5.13 16.66 4.68
C THR A 207 5.11 15.17 4.39
N PHE A 208 3.98 14.66 3.91
CA PHE A 208 3.88 13.25 3.56
C PHE A 208 4.82 12.86 2.41
N GLN A 209 5.12 13.79 1.49
CA GLN A 209 6.12 13.53 0.45
C GLN A 209 7.53 13.38 1.02
N GLU A 210 7.90 14.17 2.02
CA GLU A 210 9.18 14.02 2.71
C GLU A 210 9.25 12.68 3.45
N LEU A 211 8.18 12.28 4.14
CA LEU A 211 8.07 10.94 4.74
C LEU A 211 8.28 9.84 3.69
N LEU A 212 7.70 9.96 2.50
CA LEU A 212 7.89 8.98 1.43
C LEU A 212 9.32 8.96 0.90
N ASN A 213 10.01 10.11 0.85
CA ASN A 213 11.41 10.18 0.45
C ASN A 213 12.30 9.46 1.47
N GLU A 214 12.05 9.67 2.77
CA GLU A 214 12.75 8.97 3.85
C GLU A 214 12.55 7.44 3.76
N LEU A 215 11.33 6.99 3.46
CA LEU A 215 11.05 5.57 3.22
C LEU A 215 11.83 5.01 2.02
N ASP A 216 11.91 5.76 0.93
CA ASP A 216 12.64 5.33 -0.27
C ASP A 216 14.17 5.23 0.00
N ILE A 217 14.71 6.12 0.84
CA ILE A 217 16.11 6.06 1.32
C ILE A 217 16.36 4.79 2.14
N ILE A 218 15.49 4.48 3.11
CA ILE A 218 15.58 3.25 3.93
C ILE A 218 15.54 2.00 3.05
N LYS A 219 14.61 1.96 2.09
CA LYS A 219 14.49 0.83 1.15
C LYS A 219 15.69 0.69 0.21
N ALA A 220 16.31 1.80 -0.17
CA ALA A 220 17.53 1.78 -0.98
C ALA A 220 18.70 1.24 -0.16
N LEU A 221 18.87 1.71 1.09
CA LEU A 221 19.89 1.25 2.02
C LEU A 221 19.85 -0.27 2.24
N ALA A 222 18.67 -0.84 2.45
CA ALA A 222 18.48 -2.28 2.65
C ALA A 222 18.94 -3.15 1.46
N LYS A 223 19.12 -2.56 0.26
CA LYS A 223 19.57 -3.29 -0.95
C LYS A 223 21.07 -3.22 -1.17
N ILE A 224 21.78 -2.33 -0.48
CA ILE A 224 23.21 -2.14 -0.64
C ILE A 224 23.94 -3.19 0.22
N LYS A 225 24.64 -4.11 -0.43
CA LYS A 225 25.39 -5.18 0.25
C LYS A 225 26.80 -4.76 0.67
N GLU A 226 27.43 -3.90 -0.13
CA GLU A 226 28.81 -3.48 0.08
C GLU A 226 28.91 -2.40 1.17
N PRO A 227 29.64 -2.62 2.28
CA PRO A 227 29.69 -1.68 3.41
C PRO A 227 30.14 -0.27 3.02
N LYS A 228 31.15 -0.14 2.16
CA LYS A 228 31.67 1.16 1.70
C LYS A 228 30.67 1.94 0.85
N GLU A 229 29.87 1.24 0.04
CA GLU A 229 28.81 1.88 -0.75
C GLU A 229 27.67 2.35 0.14
N ARG A 230 27.37 1.56 1.18
CA ARG A 230 26.34 1.89 2.18
C ARG A 230 26.71 3.14 2.96
N GLU A 231 27.91 3.21 3.53
CA GLU A 231 28.39 4.41 4.25
C GLU A 231 28.35 5.67 3.38
N LYS A 232 28.77 5.54 2.10
CA LYS A 232 28.72 6.66 1.14
C LYS A 232 27.28 7.09 0.85
N PHE A 233 26.36 6.14 0.72
CA PHE A 233 24.95 6.43 0.50
C PHE A 233 24.31 7.11 1.72
N GLU A 234 24.59 6.61 2.93
CA GLU A 234 24.11 7.19 4.19
C GLU A 234 24.57 8.66 4.31
N LYS A 235 25.86 8.92 4.07
CA LYS A 235 26.41 10.28 4.10
C LYS A 235 25.77 11.22 3.07
N ASN A 236 25.46 10.73 1.87
CA ASN A 236 24.85 11.55 0.82
C ASN A 236 23.36 11.83 1.06
N ASN A 237 22.72 11.04 1.93
CA ASN A 237 21.30 11.11 2.21
C ASN A 237 21.04 11.40 3.69
N GLU A 238 21.95 12.08 4.39
CA GLU A 238 21.79 12.40 5.81
C GLU A 238 20.51 13.23 6.04
N PRO A 239 19.74 12.99 7.13
CA PRO A 239 18.56 13.79 7.45
C PRO A 239 18.94 15.26 7.63
N LYS A 240 18.14 16.18 7.10
CA LYS A 240 18.46 17.62 7.16
C LYS A 240 17.99 18.27 8.46
N THR A 241 17.08 17.63 9.17
CA THR A 241 16.47 18.14 10.40
C THR A 241 16.32 17.01 11.41
N SER A 242 16.22 17.37 12.70
CA SER A 242 15.93 16.40 13.77
C SER A 242 14.60 15.68 13.53
N THR A 243 13.56 16.37 13.03
CA THR A 243 12.28 15.73 12.67
C THR A 243 12.46 14.68 11.57
N GLN A 244 13.26 14.96 10.54
CA GLN A 244 13.54 13.96 9.49
C GLN A 244 14.35 12.78 10.03
N HIS A 245 15.27 13.02 10.97
CA HIS A 245 16.02 11.96 11.63
C HIS A 245 15.06 11.02 12.39
N LEU A 246 14.19 11.58 13.22
CA LEU A 246 13.20 10.80 13.98
C LEU A 246 12.22 10.05 13.07
N ILE A 247 11.76 10.67 11.99
CA ILE A 247 10.91 10.01 10.98
C ILE A 247 11.65 8.83 10.34
N ARG A 248 12.94 8.97 10.04
CA ARG A 248 13.74 7.88 9.50
C ARG A 248 13.86 6.73 10.49
N ASP A 249 14.04 7.01 11.77
CA ASP A 249 14.09 5.98 12.81
C ASP A 249 12.74 5.25 12.95
N ILE A 250 11.64 6.00 13.01
CA ILE A 250 10.27 5.45 13.01
C ILE A 250 10.07 4.52 11.81
N LEU A 251 10.33 4.99 10.59
CA LEU A 251 10.13 4.22 9.37
C LEU A 251 11.07 3.01 9.27
N GLY A 252 12.32 3.14 9.75
CA GLY A 252 13.30 2.07 9.78
C GLY A 252 12.83 0.93 10.68
N LEU A 253 12.40 1.26 11.90
CA LEU A 253 11.83 0.31 12.85
C LEU A 253 10.54 -0.32 12.32
N PHE A 254 9.68 0.49 11.67
CA PHE A 254 8.45 0.01 11.06
C PHE A 254 8.71 -1.01 9.93
N GLN A 255 9.70 -0.76 9.09
CA GLN A 255 10.08 -1.65 8.01
C GLN A 255 10.68 -2.95 8.55
N GLU A 256 11.45 -2.89 9.63
CA GLU A 256 12.01 -4.05 10.32
C GLU A 256 10.91 -4.93 10.93
N ILE A 257 9.98 -4.33 11.69
CA ILE A 257 8.82 -5.04 12.25
C ILE A 257 8.03 -5.78 11.17
N ILE A 258 7.68 -5.09 10.07
CA ILE A 258 6.94 -5.71 8.96
C ILE A 258 7.73 -6.86 8.36
N ASN A 259 9.03 -6.67 8.16
CA ASN A 259 9.88 -7.68 7.54
C ASN A 259 9.95 -8.94 8.40
N GLN A 260 10.23 -8.80 9.69
CA GLN A 260 10.25 -9.91 10.63
C GLN A 260 8.88 -10.60 10.67
N ALA A 261 7.79 -9.83 10.76
CA ALA A 261 6.43 -10.37 10.74
C ALA A 261 6.08 -11.14 9.45
N ILE A 262 6.61 -10.73 8.30
CA ILE A 262 6.51 -11.50 7.04
C ILE A 262 7.32 -12.78 7.13
N ASP A 263 8.56 -12.69 7.63
CA ASP A 263 9.51 -13.80 7.65
C ASP A 263 9.03 -14.95 8.57
N ILE A 264 8.34 -14.62 9.67
CA ILE A 264 7.73 -15.61 10.58
C ILE A 264 6.25 -15.92 10.27
N GLY A 265 5.73 -15.46 9.12
CA GLY A 265 4.39 -15.81 8.64
C GLY A 265 3.21 -15.14 9.34
N LEU A 266 3.41 -14.15 10.23
CA LEU A 266 2.33 -13.43 10.91
C LEU A 266 1.39 -12.71 9.94
N LEU A 267 1.91 -12.27 8.80
CA LEU A 267 1.14 -11.53 7.79
C LEU A 267 0.56 -12.43 6.68
N ASP A 268 0.70 -13.76 6.77
CA ASP A 268 0.30 -14.67 5.69
C ASP A 268 -1.19 -14.58 5.35
N LYS A 269 -2.05 -14.30 6.34
CA LYS A 269 -3.51 -14.12 6.12
C LYS A 269 -3.85 -12.95 5.19
N PHE A 270 -2.90 -12.05 4.94
CA PHE A 270 -3.05 -10.87 4.07
C PHE A 270 -2.33 -10.99 2.72
N LYS A 271 -1.66 -12.12 2.45
CA LYS A 271 -1.00 -12.36 1.16
C LYS A 271 -2.05 -12.57 0.05
N VAL A 272 -1.75 -12.11 -1.16
CA VAL A 272 -2.70 -12.18 -2.29
C VAL A 272 -2.75 -13.60 -2.87
N SER A 273 -3.65 -14.42 -2.34
CA SER A 273 -3.82 -15.79 -2.85
C SER A 273 -4.33 -15.79 -4.30
N THR A 274 -3.72 -16.63 -5.14
CA THR A 274 -4.20 -16.91 -6.52
C THR A 274 -5.23 -18.04 -6.57
N ILE A 275 -5.55 -18.65 -5.43
CA ILE A 275 -6.49 -19.76 -5.32
C ILE A 275 -7.92 -19.22 -5.44
N GLN A 276 -8.69 -19.74 -6.40
CA GLN A 276 -10.09 -19.38 -6.58
C GLN A 276 -10.89 -19.67 -5.31
N GLY A 277 -11.48 -18.62 -4.71
CA GLY A 277 -12.35 -18.74 -3.53
C GLY A 277 -11.83 -18.07 -2.26
N ASN A 278 -10.53 -17.75 -2.17
CA ASN A 278 -10.01 -16.94 -1.07
C ASN A 278 -10.35 -15.46 -1.29
N GLN A 279 -11.14 -14.88 -0.38
CA GLN A 279 -11.28 -13.43 -0.31
C GLN A 279 -9.97 -12.86 0.22
N ASN A 280 -9.31 -12.00 -0.55
CA ASN A 280 -8.11 -11.31 -0.08
C ASN A 280 -8.50 -10.37 1.06
N ILE A 281 -8.01 -10.65 2.27
CA ILE A 281 -8.14 -9.75 3.41
C ILE A 281 -7.05 -8.70 3.26
N SER A 282 -7.43 -7.43 3.15
CA SER A 282 -6.48 -6.32 3.10
C SER A 282 -6.09 -5.90 4.51
N ILE A 283 -4.80 -5.62 4.76
CA ILE A 283 -4.36 -5.00 6.01
C ILE A 283 -5.03 -3.63 6.19
N ALA A 284 -5.12 -2.84 5.11
CA ALA A 284 -5.82 -1.58 5.06
C ALA A 284 -6.19 -1.23 3.61
N THR A 285 -7.45 -0.87 3.36
CA THR A 285 -7.98 -0.73 2.00
C THR A 285 -7.54 0.54 1.27
N ASN A 286 -7.38 1.66 2.00
CA ASN A 286 -7.14 2.99 1.41
C ASN A 286 -5.94 3.73 2.04
N HIS A 287 -5.01 3.00 2.65
CA HIS A 287 -3.88 3.59 3.37
C HIS A 287 -2.71 3.92 2.43
N LEU A 288 -2.22 5.17 2.46
CA LEU A 288 -1.18 5.63 1.55
C LEU A 288 0.23 5.14 1.95
N LEU A 289 0.43 4.82 3.23
CA LEU A 289 1.68 4.29 3.77
C LEU A 289 1.68 2.76 3.90
N LEU A 290 0.60 2.16 4.45
CA LEU A 290 0.40 0.71 4.52
C LEU A 290 -0.22 0.15 3.22
N ASN A 291 0.53 0.22 2.12
CA ASN A 291 0.14 -0.48 0.89
C ASN A 291 1.32 -1.23 0.25
N GLU A 292 1.00 -2.08 -0.72
CA GLU A 292 1.94 -2.98 -1.42
C GLU A 292 3.01 -2.26 -2.25
N LYS A 293 2.91 -0.94 -2.45
CA LYS A 293 3.97 -0.15 -3.10
C LYS A 293 4.89 0.51 -2.08
N LYS A 294 4.42 0.65 -0.83
CA LYS A 294 5.10 1.31 0.28
C LYS A 294 5.46 0.25 1.32
N LEU A 295 5.11 0.41 2.59
CA LEU A 295 5.68 -0.43 3.66
C LEU A 295 5.43 -1.94 3.47
N LEU A 296 4.30 -2.32 2.87
CA LEU A 296 3.93 -3.73 2.63
C LEU A 296 4.51 -4.31 1.33
N SER A 297 5.51 -3.66 0.72
CA SER A 297 6.01 -4.08 -0.61
C SER A 297 6.64 -5.48 -0.67
N ARG A 298 7.14 -6.00 0.45
CA ARG A 298 7.65 -7.39 0.53
C ARG A 298 6.54 -8.43 0.62
N LEU A 299 5.39 -8.10 1.20
CA LEU A 299 4.32 -9.04 1.53
C LEU A 299 3.84 -9.83 0.29
N ASN A 300 3.60 -9.11 -0.80
CA ASN A 300 3.18 -9.66 -2.10
C ASN A 300 4.26 -9.48 -3.19
N GLY A 301 5.52 -9.31 -2.77
CA GLY A 301 6.64 -9.04 -3.67
C GLY A 301 6.89 -10.17 -4.65
N ASP A 302 6.82 -11.42 -4.17
CA ASP A 302 7.06 -12.62 -4.97
C ASP A 302 5.94 -12.85 -6.00
N GLU A 303 4.69 -12.73 -5.60
CA GLU A 303 3.52 -12.85 -6.49
C GLU A 303 3.52 -11.74 -7.56
N ARG A 304 3.90 -10.51 -7.18
CA ARG A 304 4.03 -9.40 -8.11
C ARG A 304 5.20 -9.59 -9.08
N SER A 305 6.33 -10.09 -8.59
CA SER A 305 7.47 -10.48 -9.42
C SER A 305 7.07 -11.58 -10.40
N GLN A 306 6.36 -12.61 -9.94
CA GLN A 306 5.83 -13.68 -10.79
C GLN A 306 4.86 -13.14 -11.84
N ARG A 307 3.88 -12.29 -11.49
CA ARG A 307 2.96 -11.68 -12.46
C ARG A 307 3.68 -10.77 -13.46
N ALA A 308 4.63 -9.96 -13.01
CA ALA A 308 5.45 -9.11 -13.89
C ALA A 308 6.30 -9.95 -14.84
N ASN A 309 6.87 -11.06 -14.35
CA ASN A 309 7.64 -11.99 -15.16
C ASN A 309 6.74 -12.76 -16.14
N GLN A 310 5.55 -13.20 -15.75
CA GLN A 310 4.56 -13.80 -16.64
C GLN A 310 4.16 -12.85 -17.77
N GLY A 311 3.89 -11.57 -17.47
CA GLY A 311 3.60 -10.55 -18.48
C GLY A 311 4.77 -10.35 -19.46
N LYS A 312 6.01 -10.27 -18.96
CA LYS A 312 7.22 -10.19 -19.80
C LYS A 312 7.39 -11.44 -20.68
N THR A 313 7.13 -12.63 -20.15
CA THR A 313 7.21 -13.88 -20.91
C THR A 313 6.21 -13.89 -22.06
N GLN A 314 4.94 -13.54 -21.80
CA GLN A 314 3.91 -13.47 -22.84
C GLN A 314 4.27 -12.45 -23.94
N ILE A 315 4.75 -11.26 -23.57
CA ILE A 315 5.21 -10.26 -24.53
C ILE A 315 6.38 -10.82 -25.36
N THR A 316 7.36 -11.44 -24.70
CA THR A 316 8.54 -12.03 -25.35
C THR A 316 8.15 -13.11 -26.35
N GLU A 317 7.23 -14.00 -25.98
CA GLU A 317 6.76 -15.08 -26.85
C GLU A 317 6.02 -14.57 -28.08
N ARG A 318 5.13 -13.57 -27.93
CA ARG A 318 4.46 -12.94 -29.07
C ARG A 318 5.44 -12.27 -30.04
N ILE A 319 6.41 -11.53 -29.52
CA ILE A 319 7.46 -10.91 -30.35
C ILE A 319 8.26 -12.00 -31.07
N LYS A 320 8.68 -13.07 -30.38
CA LYS A 320 9.39 -14.19 -31.00
C LYS A 320 8.60 -14.87 -32.10
N LEU A 321 7.28 -15.03 -31.94
CA LEU A 321 6.40 -15.60 -32.97
C LEU A 321 6.37 -14.73 -34.23
N LYS A 322 6.21 -13.41 -34.10
CA LYS A 322 6.24 -12.49 -35.25
C LYS A 322 7.61 -12.48 -35.96
N ILE A 323 8.71 -12.50 -35.19
CA ILE A 323 10.06 -12.59 -35.77
C ILE A 323 10.24 -13.94 -36.49
N LYS A 324 9.76 -15.04 -35.90
CA LYS A 324 9.78 -16.37 -36.51
C LYS A 324 9.04 -16.40 -37.85
N GLU A 325 7.89 -15.75 -37.97
CA GLU A 325 7.15 -15.63 -39.23
C GLU A 325 7.97 -14.88 -40.29
N GLN A 326 8.64 -13.78 -39.90
CA GLN A 326 9.53 -13.07 -40.82
C GLN A 326 10.70 -13.94 -41.28
N LEU A 327 11.30 -14.70 -40.36
CA LEU A 327 12.38 -15.63 -40.69
C LEU A 327 11.92 -16.72 -41.67
N LYS A 328 10.73 -17.31 -41.46
CA LYS A 328 10.18 -18.29 -42.42
C LYS A 328 10.01 -17.72 -43.82
N ALA A 329 9.63 -16.44 -43.93
CA ALA A 329 9.46 -15.76 -45.21
C ALA A 329 10.77 -15.25 -45.84
N HIS A 330 11.88 -15.27 -45.10
CA HIS A 330 13.12 -14.62 -45.50
C HIS A 330 14.19 -15.65 -45.89
N SER A 331 14.73 -15.54 -47.11
CA SER A 331 15.91 -16.23 -47.68
C SER A 331 16.19 -17.70 -47.29
N ASN A 332 16.52 -18.52 -48.28
CA ASN A 332 17.01 -19.90 -48.06
C ASN A 332 18.54 -19.99 -47.97
N GLU A 333 19.23 -18.87 -47.70
CA GLU A 333 20.68 -18.88 -47.53
C GLU A 333 21.10 -19.73 -46.33
N LYS A 334 22.08 -20.61 -46.54
CA LYS A 334 22.57 -21.51 -45.49
C LYS A 334 23.93 -21.09 -44.95
N TYR A 335 24.02 -21.01 -43.64
CA TYR A 335 25.20 -20.64 -42.84
C TYR A 335 25.84 -21.85 -42.17
N LYS A 336 27.09 -21.74 -41.70
CA LYS A 336 27.81 -22.85 -41.06
C LYS A 336 27.33 -23.12 -39.64
N SER A 337 26.82 -22.10 -38.94
CA SER A 337 26.36 -22.21 -37.55
C SER A 337 25.16 -21.30 -37.26
N ILE A 338 24.45 -21.60 -36.16
CA ILE A 338 23.33 -20.77 -35.68
C ILE A 338 23.80 -19.37 -35.30
N ASN A 339 25.00 -19.24 -34.71
CA ASN A 339 25.55 -17.94 -34.34
C ASN A 339 25.85 -17.10 -35.59
N GLU A 340 26.43 -17.70 -36.62
CA GLU A 340 26.70 -17.00 -37.89
C GLU A 340 25.39 -16.57 -38.57
N ALA A 341 24.39 -17.45 -38.60
CA ALA A 341 23.07 -17.12 -39.11
C ALA A 341 22.43 -15.95 -38.34
N ALA A 342 22.44 -16.01 -37.00
CA ALA A 342 21.85 -14.99 -36.16
C ALA A 342 22.51 -13.62 -36.31
N GLU A 343 23.84 -13.56 -36.49
CA GLU A 343 24.53 -12.29 -36.67
C GLU A 343 24.22 -11.65 -38.03
N LYS A 344 24.17 -12.45 -39.10
CA LYS A 344 23.79 -11.96 -40.44
C LYS A 344 22.33 -11.54 -40.50
N LEU A 345 21.43 -12.37 -39.97
CA LEU A 345 19.99 -12.10 -39.97
C LEU A 345 19.63 -10.93 -39.06
N ARG A 346 20.34 -10.73 -37.94
CA ARG A 346 20.16 -9.54 -37.10
C ARG A 346 20.35 -8.28 -37.93
N VAL A 347 21.48 -8.15 -38.61
CA VAL A 347 21.80 -6.95 -39.42
C VAL A 347 20.75 -6.74 -40.52
N LEU A 348 20.34 -7.80 -41.20
CA LEU A 348 19.37 -7.74 -42.30
C LEU A 348 17.95 -7.40 -41.84
N LEU A 349 17.55 -7.84 -40.65
CA LEU A 349 16.17 -7.73 -40.16
C LEU A 349 15.99 -6.68 -39.06
N THR A 350 17.04 -5.90 -38.72
CA THR A 350 16.99 -4.89 -37.63
C THR A 350 15.75 -4.01 -37.71
N GLU A 351 15.52 -3.33 -38.84
CA GLU A 351 14.37 -2.43 -39.00
C GLU A 351 13.04 -3.15 -38.81
N LYS A 352 12.93 -4.38 -39.32
CA LYS A 352 11.70 -5.18 -39.26
C LYS A 352 11.42 -5.69 -37.84
N ILE A 353 12.46 -6.06 -37.10
CA ILE A 353 12.37 -6.46 -35.70
C ILE A 353 11.98 -5.25 -34.84
N THR A 354 12.59 -4.08 -35.09
CA THR A 354 12.22 -2.83 -34.41
C THR A 354 10.75 -2.48 -34.66
N GLN A 355 10.26 -2.62 -35.90
CA GLN A 355 8.85 -2.40 -36.22
C GLN A 355 7.93 -3.40 -35.50
N ILE A 356 8.26 -4.69 -35.49
CA ILE A 356 7.49 -5.72 -34.76
C ILE A 356 7.32 -5.35 -33.29
N ILE A 357 8.40 -4.88 -32.64
CA ILE A 357 8.39 -4.48 -31.24
C ILE A 357 7.51 -3.24 -31.04
N HIS A 358 7.67 -2.24 -31.90
CA HIS A 358 6.86 -1.02 -31.84
C HIS A 358 5.36 -1.31 -32.04
N ASP A 359 5.01 -2.16 -32.99
CA ASP A 359 3.62 -2.53 -33.25
C ASP A 359 3.02 -3.33 -32.09
N ASP A 360 3.80 -4.20 -31.42
CA ASP A 360 3.34 -4.89 -30.20
C ASP A 360 3.10 -3.90 -29.06
N GLN A 361 4.00 -2.93 -28.87
CA GLN A 361 3.85 -1.88 -27.86
C GLN A 361 2.55 -1.08 -28.04
N GLN A 362 2.24 -0.68 -29.28
CA GLN A 362 1.02 0.07 -29.59
C GLN A 362 -0.23 -0.80 -29.43
N SER A 363 -0.20 -2.03 -29.95
CA SER A 363 -1.36 -2.94 -29.94
C SER A 363 -1.75 -3.39 -28.53
N TYR A 364 -0.76 -3.56 -27.64
CA TYR A 364 -0.96 -4.10 -26.29
C TYR A 364 -0.65 -3.08 -25.18
N GLN A 365 -0.41 -1.81 -25.51
CA GLN A 365 -0.19 -0.70 -24.58
C GLN A 365 0.86 -0.97 -23.49
N HIS A 366 2.04 -1.47 -23.88
CA HIS A 366 3.14 -1.72 -22.94
C HIS A 366 4.43 -1.00 -23.33
N ASN A 367 5.30 -0.75 -22.34
CA ASN A 367 6.57 -0.03 -22.54
C ASN A 367 7.80 -0.95 -22.61
N PHE A 368 7.62 -2.25 -22.81
CA PHE A 368 8.72 -3.22 -22.89
C PHE A 368 9.60 -2.96 -24.13
N ARG A 369 10.93 -2.86 -23.95
CA ARG A 369 11.91 -2.55 -25.01
C ARG A 369 13.03 -3.60 -25.04
N TYR A 370 13.47 -3.96 -26.23
CA TYR A 370 14.77 -4.61 -26.44
C TYR A 370 15.76 -3.57 -26.96
N GLY A 371 17.00 -3.59 -26.48
CA GLY A 371 18.10 -2.93 -27.18
C GLY A 371 18.45 -3.70 -28.45
N GLU A 372 19.01 -3.03 -29.47
CA GLU A 372 19.39 -3.69 -30.73
C GLU A 372 20.40 -4.83 -30.52
N ASP A 373 21.21 -4.75 -29.47
CA ASP A 373 22.15 -5.80 -29.05
C ASP A 373 21.44 -7.11 -28.66
N HIS A 374 20.16 -7.07 -28.29
CA HIS A 374 19.37 -8.25 -27.95
C HIS A 374 18.81 -9.01 -29.17
N TYR A 375 18.83 -8.42 -30.37
CA TYR A 375 18.24 -9.05 -31.55
C TYR A 375 18.98 -10.33 -31.95
N PHE A 376 20.30 -10.36 -31.74
CA PHE A 376 21.12 -11.56 -31.96
C PHE A 376 20.62 -12.74 -31.13
N GLU A 377 20.48 -12.56 -29.81
CA GLU A 377 20.05 -13.63 -28.91
C GLU A 377 18.59 -14.03 -29.16
N LEU A 378 17.72 -13.08 -29.55
CA LEU A 378 16.35 -13.38 -29.97
C LEU A 378 16.33 -14.32 -31.17
N ILE A 379 16.99 -13.95 -32.27
CA ILE A 379 17.03 -14.74 -33.51
C ILE A 379 17.68 -16.11 -33.25
N LYS A 380 18.82 -16.13 -32.56
CA LYS A 380 19.51 -17.36 -32.18
C LYS A 380 18.61 -18.30 -31.38
N SER A 381 17.84 -17.77 -30.43
CA SER A 381 16.90 -18.57 -29.64
C SER A 381 15.76 -19.15 -30.49
N ILE A 382 15.25 -18.38 -31.45
CA ILE A 382 14.17 -18.80 -32.35
C ILE A 382 14.66 -19.91 -33.29
N ILE A 383 15.80 -19.74 -33.96
CA ILE A 383 16.39 -20.74 -34.86
C ILE A 383 16.76 -22.02 -34.09
N LYS A 384 17.27 -21.90 -32.86
CA LYS A 384 17.61 -23.06 -32.04
C LYS A 384 16.38 -23.89 -31.65
N ALA A 385 15.26 -23.23 -31.38
CA ALA A 385 14.03 -23.86 -30.93
C ALA A 385 13.17 -24.45 -32.07
N ASP A 386 13.35 -23.99 -33.31
CA ASP A 386 12.55 -24.43 -34.45
C ASP A 386 13.37 -25.28 -35.44
N ALA A 387 13.01 -26.56 -35.58
CA ALA A 387 13.73 -27.50 -36.43
C ALA A 387 13.64 -27.16 -37.94
N GLU A 388 12.54 -26.55 -38.38
CA GLU A 388 12.34 -26.14 -39.77
C GLU A 388 13.27 -24.97 -40.09
N LEU A 389 13.27 -23.92 -39.26
CA LEU A 389 14.17 -22.78 -39.41
C LEU A 389 15.64 -23.20 -39.29
N LYS A 390 15.96 -24.14 -38.39
CA LYS A 390 17.31 -24.69 -38.28
C LYS A 390 17.72 -25.41 -39.57
N SER A 391 16.82 -26.18 -40.20
CA SER A 391 17.08 -26.84 -41.47
C SER A 391 17.18 -25.84 -42.65
N GLN A 392 16.38 -24.78 -42.61
CA GLN A 392 16.38 -23.70 -43.59
C GLN A 392 17.71 -22.95 -43.60
N TYR A 393 18.21 -22.54 -42.43
CA TYR A 393 19.39 -21.67 -42.33
C TYR A 393 20.72 -22.36 -42.07
N ILE A 394 20.75 -23.62 -41.63
CA ILE A 394 22.02 -24.30 -41.29
C ILE A 394 22.39 -25.32 -42.37
N ARG A 395 23.64 -25.23 -42.83
CA ARG A 395 24.21 -26.24 -43.74
C ARG A 395 24.25 -27.59 -43.02
N LYS A 396 23.72 -28.64 -43.66
CA LYS A 396 24.01 -30.00 -43.21
C LYS A 396 25.50 -30.26 -43.39
N PRO A 397 26.21 -30.85 -42.41
CA PRO A 397 27.59 -31.22 -42.60
C PRO A 397 27.70 -32.16 -43.79
N LEU A 398 28.64 -31.88 -44.70
CA LEU A 398 28.99 -32.81 -45.77
C LEU A 398 29.44 -34.11 -45.09
N LYS A 399 28.69 -35.20 -45.33
CA LYS A 399 29.19 -36.53 -44.99
C LYS A 399 30.41 -36.75 -45.88
N ASN A 400 31.61 -36.71 -45.30
CA ASN A 400 32.80 -37.21 -45.97
C ASN A 400 32.55 -38.69 -46.26
N ASN A 401 32.23 -39.01 -47.52
CA ASN A 401 32.41 -40.37 -48.00
C ASN A 401 33.91 -40.56 -48.15
N LYS A 402 34.42 -41.44 -47.28
CA LYS A 402 35.77 -42.02 -47.17
C LYS A 402 36.81 -41.61 -48.21
#